data_AF-A0A2H0XV35-F1
#
_entry.id   AF-A0A2H0XV35-F1
#
_cell.length_a   1.000
_cell.length_b   1.000
_cell.length_c   1.000
_cell.angle_alpha   90.00
_cell.angle_beta   90.00
_cell.angle_gamma   90.00
#
_symmetry.space_group_name_H-M   'P 1'
#
loop_
_entity.id
_entity.type
_entity.pdbx_description
1 polymer ?
#
loop_
_entity_poly.entity_id
_entity_poly.type
_entity_poly.pdbx_seq_one_letter_code
_entity_poly.pdbx_strand_id
1 'polypeptide(L)'
;MAKVFNPKQTVLFPELFEDAFLPSITTLPDFDQALENFVRLSDFGALIDLNFHGIDKSYSLRLDEIQIPPKYLKTHTEKQSPVFNLFPAEVRNQINRMKYDVRSFFVHANHLKTNYGYFLFRNYFHKWDIHKKNKIEGLREYFTNEIGETAYEEYFRRLWHTGIDWIKSNLAEIHPYILTIDLDKQLPDERQSLRDSGMTINQLERNDRDLIVQFLILKMMHIPQTLTEYTDGISILSMFKTIHLDYLKNIKIESIEDIEQLFRSIPQNNL
;
A
#
# COMPACT_ATOMS: atom_id res chain seq x y z
N MET A 1 -36.66 4.65 -8.01
CA MET A 1 -35.31 5.01 -7.51
C MET A 1 -34.70 3.77 -6.89
N ALA A 2 -33.73 3.14 -7.55
CA ALA A 2 -33.03 1.98 -7.00
C ALA A 2 -32.12 2.46 -5.86
N LYS A 3 -32.37 2.01 -4.63
CA LYS A 3 -31.48 2.27 -3.49
C LYS A 3 -30.18 1.52 -3.75
N VAL A 4 -29.07 2.26 -3.82
CA VAL A 4 -27.72 1.70 -3.94
C VAL A 4 -27.41 0.97 -2.63
N PHE A 5 -27.41 -0.36 -2.68
CA PHE A 5 -27.09 -1.20 -1.53
C PHE A 5 -25.58 -1.14 -1.26
N ASN A 6 -25.19 -0.88 -0.01
CA ASN A 6 -23.80 -0.96 0.40
C ASN A 6 -23.46 -2.42 0.74
N PRO A 7 -22.63 -3.12 -0.04
CA PRO A 7 -22.31 -4.53 0.19
C PRO A 7 -21.52 -4.79 1.49
N LYS A 8 -21.14 -3.75 2.24
CA LYS A 8 -20.48 -3.85 3.55
C LYS A 8 -21.43 -3.88 4.75
N GLN A 9 -22.74 -3.81 4.54
CA GLN A 9 -23.73 -3.92 5.61
C GLN A 9 -24.44 -5.27 5.55
N THR A 10 -24.25 -6.11 6.57
CA THR A 10 -25.08 -7.29 6.79
C THR A 10 -26.50 -6.84 7.11
N VAL A 11 -27.47 -7.27 6.30
CA VAL A 11 -28.88 -6.95 6.51
C VAL A 11 -29.45 -7.96 7.49
N LEU A 12 -29.86 -7.48 8.65
CA LEU A 12 -30.45 -8.33 9.70
C LEU A 12 -31.88 -8.81 9.36
N PHE A 13 -32.54 -8.18 8.39
CA PHE A 13 -33.93 -8.48 7.97
C PHE A 13 -34.06 -8.44 6.43
N PRO A 14 -33.60 -9.48 5.73
CA PRO A 14 -33.63 -9.54 4.26
C PRO A 14 -35.05 -9.53 3.68
N GLU A 15 -36.07 -9.93 4.46
CA GLU A 15 -37.48 -9.89 4.07
C GLU A 15 -38.07 -8.47 3.88
N LEU A 16 -37.33 -7.42 4.25
CA LEU A 16 -37.75 -6.02 4.02
C LEU A 16 -37.38 -5.50 2.62
N PHE A 17 -36.73 -6.32 1.78
CA PHE A 17 -36.27 -5.92 0.44
C PHE A 17 -36.70 -6.94 -0.60
N GLU A 18 -37.76 -6.62 -1.35
CA GLU A 18 -38.40 -7.54 -2.32
C GLU A 18 -37.52 -7.88 -3.54
N ASP A 19 -36.43 -7.14 -3.81
CA ASP A 19 -35.70 -7.18 -5.09
C ASP A 19 -34.17 -7.45 -4.99
N ALA A 20 -33.64 -7.88 -3.84
CA ALA A 20 -32.21 -8.14 -3.70
C ALA A 20 -31.90 -9.64 -3.57
N PHE A 21 -31.21 -10.21 -4.57
CA PHE A 21 -30.51 -11.50 -4.45
C PHE A 21 -29.31 -11.35 -3.50
N LEU A 22 -29.61 -11.22 -2.20
CA LEU A 22 -28.62 -11.33 -1.13
C LEU A 22 -28.57 -12.80 -0.70
N PRO A 23 -27.38 -13.42 -0.59
CA PRO A 23 -27.27 -14.74 0.03
C PRO A 23 -27.70 -14.56 1.49
N SER A 24 -28.87 -15.11 1.80
CA SER A 24 -29.48 -14.97 3.11
C SER A 24 -29.07 -16.15 3.98
N ILE A 25 -28.51 -15.86 5.16
CA ILE A 25 -28.55 -16.78 6.29
C ILE A 25 -30.01 -16.75 6.78
N THR A 26 -30.87 -17.49 6.10
CA THR A 26 -32.34 -17.42 6.28
C THR A 26 -32.84 -18.07 7.57
N THR A 27 -32.00 -18.78 8.33
CA THR A 27 -32.45 -19.47 9.55
C THR A 27 -31.45 -19.34 10.72
N LEU A 28 -31.96 -19.20 11.95
CA LEU A 28 -31.14 -19.16 13.18
C LEU A 28 -30.20 -20.39 13.30
N PRO A 29 -30.63 -21.63 12.98
CA PRO A 29 -29.74 -22.79 13.01
C PRO A 29 -28.56 -22.71 12.04
N ASP A 30 -28.77 -22.21 10.81
CA ASP A 30 -27.68 -22.06 9.83
C ASP A 30 -26.67 -21.00 10.29
N PHE A 31 -27.14 -19.94 10.94
CA PHE A 31 -26.28 -18.92 11.53
C PHE A 31 -25.45 -19.49 12.69
N ASP A 32 -26.09 -20.20 13.62
CA ASP A 32 -25.43 -20.79 14.78
C ASP A 32 -24.36 -21.82 14.34
N GLN A 33 -24.67 -22.64 13.34
CA GLN A 33 -23.73 -23.61 12.77
C GLN A 33 -22.55 -22.91 12.08
N ALA A 34 -22.79 -21.86 11.30
CA ALA A 34 -21.75 -21.08 10.66
C ALA A 34 -20.84 -20.39 11.69
N LEU A 35 -21.40 -19.87 12.78
CA LEU A 35 -20.65 -19.27 13.87
C LEU A 35 -19.80 -20.30 14.63
N GLU A 36 -20.36 -21.48 14.91
CA GLU A 36 -19.61 -22.58 15.53
C GLU A 36 -18.42 -23.00 14.65
N ASN A 37 -18.65 -23.16 13.34
CA ASN A 37 -17.59 -23.46 12.38
C ASN A 37 -16.57 -22.33 12.27
N PHE A 38 -16.98 -21.07 12.40
CA PHE A 38 -16.06 -19.93 12.43
C PHE A 38 -15.15 -19.98 13.65
N VAL A 39 -15.70 -20.29 14.83
CA VAL A 39 -14.94 -20.48 16.07
C VAL A 39 -13.95 -21.63 15.89
N ARG A 40 -14.40 -22.78 15.39
CA ARG A 40 -13.52 -23.93 15.10
C ARG A 40 -12.41 -23.57 14.13
N LEU A 41 -12.74 -22.88 13.02
CA LEU A 41 -11.73 -22.39 12.06
C LEU A 41 -10.67 -21.51 12.74
N SER A 42 -11.10 -20.64 13.65
CA SER A 42 -10.20 -19.76 14.42
C SER A 42 -9.30 -20.52 15.43
N ASP A 43 -9.73 -21.69 15.87
CA ASP A 43 -8.90 -22.58 16.71
C ASP A 43 -7.77 -23.21 15.90
N PHE A 44 -8.01 -23.51 14.62
CA PHE A 44 -6.97 -24.03 13.72
C PHE A 44 -6.00 -22.96 13.25
N GLY A 45 -6.46 -21.73 13.01
CA GLY A 45 -5.60 -20.70 12.43
C GLY A 45 -6.35 -19.45 11.99
N ALA A 46 -5.70 -18.66 11.14
CA ALA A 46 -6.30 -17.45 10.59
C ALA A 46 -5.77 -17.13 9.19
N LEU A 47 -6.60 -16.47 8.39
CA LEU A 47 -6.21 -15.94 7.09
C LEU A 47 -5.33 -14.71 7.27
N ILE A 48 -4.14 -14.75 6.72
CA ILE A 48 -3.14 -13.69 6.74
C ILE A 48 -2.90 -13.22 5.31
N ASP A 49 -3.08 -11.92 5.11
CA ASP A 49 -2.57 -11.20 3.96
C ASP A 49 -1.34 -10.38 4.35
N LEU A 50 -0.30 -10.45 3.52
CA LEU A 50 0.98 -9.78 3.77
C LEU A 50 1.04 -8.49 2.98
N ASN A 51 1.12 -7.38 3.71
CA ASN A 51 1.32 -6.07 3.10
C ASN A 51 2.64 -5.47 3.56
N PHE A 52 3.46 -5.03 2.60
CA PHE A 52 4.72 -4.36 2.85
C PHE A 52 4.50 -2.86 2.71
N HIS A 53 4.52 -2.14 3.83
CA HIS A 53 4.32 -0.70 3.85
C HIS A 53 5.64 0.05 4.04
N GLY A 54 5.73 1.26 3.48
CA GLY A 54 6.87 2.15 3.65
C GLY A 54 8.13 1.80 2.84
N ILE A 55 8.14 0.67 2.12
CA ILE A 55 9.32 0.19 1.39
C ILE A 55 9.45 0.83 -0.01
N ASP A 56 8.42 0.66 -0.84
CA ASP A 56 8.50 1.12 -2.23
C ASP A 56 8.16 2.62 -2.30
N LYS A 57 9.19 3.45 -2.50
CA LYS A 57 9.06 4.91 -2.61
C LYS A 57 9.39 5.36 -4.04
N SER A 58 8.36 5.86 -4.70
CA SER A 58 8.44 6.38 -6.07
C SER A 58 7.34 7.41 -6.31
N TYR A 59 7.49 8.20 -7.37
CA TYR A 59 6.43 9.05 -7.87
C TYR A 59 6.51 9.16 -9.40
N SER A 60 5.44 9.66 -10.00
CA SER A 60 5.41 10.09 -11.39
C SER A 60 4.78 11.47 -11.46
N LEU A 61 5.07 12.18 -12.55
CA LEU A 61 4.61 13.52 -12.80
C LEU A 61 3.72 13.50 -14.04
N ARG A 62 2.68 14.32 -14.02
CA ARG A 62 1.88 14.61 -15.20
C ARG A 62 1.68 16.10 -15.32
N LEU A 63 1.83 16.64 -16.52
CA LEU A 63 1.76 18.09 -16.74
C LEU A 63 0.36 18.65 -16.48
N ASP A 64 -0.69 17.84 -16.65
CA ASP A 64 -2.06 18.26 -16.41
C ASP A 64 -2.38 18.45 -14.92
N GLU A 65 -1.63 17.81 -14.02
CA GLU A 65 -1.75 18.00 -12.57
C GLU A 65 -1.10 19.31 -12.10
N ILE A 66 -0.07 19.79 -12.79
CA ILE A 66 0.67 21.03 -12.43
C ILE A 66 -0.11 22.28 -12.84
N GLN A 67 -1.05 22.15 -13.79
CA GLN A 67 -1.89 23.24 -14.31
C GLN A 67 -1.09 24.43 -14.89
N ILE A 68 0.06 24.14 -15.52
CA ILE A 68 0.91 25.14 -16.18
C ILE A 68 0.15 25.76 -17.37
N PRO A 69 0.06 27.10 -17.49
CA PRO A 69 -0.51 27.76 -18.65
C PRO A 69 0.18 27.31 -19.96
N PRO A 70 -0.57 27.02 -21.04
CA PRO A 70 -0.01 26.52 -22.30
C PRO A 70 1.09 27.41 -22.90
N LYS A 71 1.05 28.73 -22.66
CA LYS A 71 2.07 29.69 -23.10
C LYS A 71 3.47 29.45 -22.49
N TYR A 72 3.55 28.74 -21.37
CA TYR A 72 4.80 28.40 -20.69
C TYR A 72 5.25 26.96 -20.95
N LEU A 73 4.56 26.24 -21.82
CA LEU A 73 4.92 24.88 -22.25
C LEU A 73 5.54 24.92 -23.65
N LYS A 74 6.41 23.95 -23.94
CA LYS A 74 6.92 23.73 -25.31
C LYS A 74 5.81 23.21 -26.23
N THR A 75 6.02 23.31 -27.54
CA THR A 75 5.07 22.78 -28.55
C THR A 75 4.96 21.25 -28.51
N HIS A 76 6.06 20.56 -28.15
CA HIS A 76 6.12 19.12 -28.01
C HIS A 76 6.44 18.77 -26.57
N THR A 77 5.42 18.49 -25.77
CA THR A 77 5.58 18.09 -24.37
C THR A 77 5.22 16.62 -24.16
N GLU A 78 6.00 15.95 -23.32
CA GLU A 78 5.63 14.68 -22.73
C GLU A 78 4.56 14.92 -21.66
N LYS A 79 3.37 14.32 -21.84
CA LYS A 79 2.26 14.53 -20.89
C LYS A 79 2.51 13.90 -19.52
N GLN A 80 3.31 12.83 -19.48
CA GLN A 80 3.55 12.03 -18.29
C GLN A 80 5.00 11.58 -18.24
N SER A 81 5.59 11.64 -17.06
CA SER A 81 6.96 11.18 -16.80
C SER A 81 7.02 9.66 -16.66
N PRO A 82 8.21 9.05 -16.81
CA PRO A 82 8.44 7.71 -16.26
C PRO A 82 8.28 7.72 -14.73
N VAL A 83 8.17 6.53 -14.12
CA VAL A 83 8.16 6.39 -12.67
C VAL A 83 9.58 6.60 -12.13
N PHE A 84 9.76 7.65 -11.33
CA PHE A 84 11.01 7.93 -10.65
C PHE A 84 11.05 7.16 -9.33
N ASN A 85 12.07 6.35 -9.14
CA ASN A 85 12.23 5.51 -7.96
C ASN A 85 13.31 6.13 -7.05
N LEU A 86 13.06 6.15 -5.75
CA LEU A 86 14.06 6.59 -4.76
C LEU A 86 15.35 5.79 -4.91
N PHE A 87 15.23 4.47 -4.89
CA PHE A 87 16.37 3.58 -4.96
C PHE A 87 16.71 3.15 -6.39
N PRO A 88 18.00 2.95 -6.69
CA PRO A 88 18.42 2.35 -7.96
C PRO A 88 17.99 0.87 -8.04
N ALA A 89 18.16 0.26 -9.21
CA ALA A 89 17.64 -1.09 -9.48
C ALA A 89 18.24 -2.16 -8.56
N GLU A 90 19.52 -2.03 -8.23
CA GLU A 90 20.28 -2.96 -7.39
C GLU A 90 19.68 -3.04 -5.98
N VAL A 91 19.45 -1.87 -5.37
CA VAL A 91 18.85 -1.77 -4.03
C VAL A 91 17.40 -2.25 -4.05
N ARG A 92 16.61 -1.90 -5.08
CA ARG A 92 15.24 -2.42 -5.23
C ARG A 92 15.19 -3.94 -5.38
N ASN A 93 16.14 -4.52 -6.12
CA ASN A 93 16.24 -5.97 -6.28
C ASN A 93 16.57 -6.64 -4.94
N GLN A 94 17.48 -6.06 -4.16
CA GLN A 94 17.83 -6.57 -2.83
C GLN A 94 16.65 -6.47 -1.86
N ILE A 95 15.94 -5.35 -1.86
CA ILE A 95 14.69 -5.17 -1.10
C ILE A 95 13.66 -6.25 -1.50
N ASN A 96 13.46 -6.49 -2.80
CA ASN A 96 12.53 -7.51 -3.27
C ASN A 96 12.94 -8.90 -2.80
N ARG A 97 14.24 -9.21 -2.79
CA ARG A 97 14.78 -10.46 -2.23
C ARG A 97 14.42 -10.62 -0.76
N MET A 98 14.55 -9.56 0.04
CA MET A 98 14.13 -9.59 1.45
C MET A 98 12.61 -9.75 1.61
N LYS A 99 11.79 -9.16 0.74
CA LYS A 99 10.33 -9.43 0.72
C LYS A 99 10.03 -10.91 0.44
N TYR A 100 10.78 -11.54 -0.47
CA TYR A 100 10.67 -12.99 -0.70
C TYR A 100 11.09 -13.78 0.54
N ASP A 101 12.15 -13.37 1.22
CA ASP A 101 12.61 -14.04 2.45
C ASP A 101 11.58 -13.96 3.58
N VAL A 102 10.81 -12.87 3.68
CA VAL A 102 9.68 -12.78 4.61
C VAL A 102 8.58 -13.79 4.25
N ARG A 103 8.28 -13.92 2.94
CA ARG A 103 7.28 -14.87 2.44
C ARG A 103 7.73 -16.33 2.60
N SER A 104 9.04 -16.58 2.67
CA SER A 104 9.61 -17.93 2.85
C SER A 104 9.24 -18.58 4.18
N PHE A 105 8.73 -17.81 5.16
CA PHE A 105 8.15 -18.38 6.36
C PHE A 105 7.01 -19.35 6.05
N PHE A 106 6.20 -19.06 5.04
CA PHE A 106 5.01 -19.85 4.69
C PHE A 106 5.43 -21.08 3.88
N VAL A 107 5.55 -22.21 4.57
CA VAL A 107 5.85 -23.55 4.02
C VAL A 107 4.68 -24.50 4.24
N HIS A 108 4.60 -25.60 3.49
CA HIS A 108 3.47 -26.55 3.61
C HIS A 108 3.21 -27.05 5.05
N ALA A 109 4.21 -27.04 5.92
CA ALA A 109 4.08 -27.47 7.31
C ALA A 109 3.33 -26.48 8.22
N ASN A 110 3.27 -25.18 7.88
CA ASN A 110 2.74 -24.16 8.79
C ASN A 110 1.58 -23.35 8.22
N HIS A 111 1.21 -23.54 6.96
CA HIS A 111 0.09 -22.83 6.36
C HIS A 111 -0.59 -23.63 5.26
N LEU A 112 -1.82 -23.24 4.95
CA LEU A 112 -2.50 -23.59 3.70
C LEU A 112 -2.48 -22.39 2.76
N LYS A 113 -2.06 -22.60 1.51
CA LYS A 113 -2.13 -21.56 0.49
C LYS A 113 -3.59 -21.33 0.11
N THR A 114 -4.03 -20.09 0.13
CA THR A 114 -5.39 -19.69 -0.26
C THR A 114 -5.33 -18.76 -1.45
N ASN A 115 -6.46 -18.53 -2.11
CA ASN A 115 -6.56 -17.57 -3.21
C ASN A 115 -6.27 -16.11 -2.76
N TYR A 116 -6.29 -15.84 -1.44
CA TYR A 116 -6.27 -14.50 -0.87
C TYR A 116 -5.06 -14.22 0.04
N GLY A 117 -4.08 -15.14 0.05
CA GLY A 117 -2.92 -15.12 0.94
C GLY A 117 -2.67 -16.49 1.55
N TYR A 118 -2.50 -16.52 2.88
CA TYR A 118 -2.10 -17.73 3.60
C TYR A 118 -3.04 -17.99 4.78
N PHE A 119 -3.52 -19.21 4.96
CA PHE A 119 -4.13 -19.60 6.23
C PHE A 119 -3.04 -20.13 7.15
N LEU A 120 -2.60 -19.32 8.12
CA LEU A 120 -1.53 -19.68 9.05
C LEU A 120 -2.11 -20.50 10.20
N PHE A 121 -1.47 -21.62 10.54
CA PHE A 121 -1.90 -22.41 11.68
C PHE A 121 -1.57 -21.72 13.01
N ARG A 122 -2.49 -21.83 13.97
CA ARG A 122 -2.47 -21.09 15.25
C ARG A 122 -1.18 -21.33 16.05
N ASN A 123 -0.67 -22.55 16.05
CA ASN A 123 0.58 -22.92 16.71
C ASN A 123 1.84 -22.23 16.13
N TYR A 124 1.73 -21.56 14.98
CA TYR A 124 2.82 -20.79 14.37
C TYR A 124 2.66 -19.28 14.50
N PHE A 125 1.61 -18.75 15.13
CA PHE A 125 1.40 -17.30 15.27
C PHE A 125 2.57 -16.61 15.97
N HIS A 126 3.00 -17.14 17.11
CA HIS A 126 4.14 -16.58 17.84
C HIS A 126 5.44 -16.65 17.03
N LYS A 127 5.66 -17.76 16.30
CA LYS A 127 6.83 -17.92 15.42
C LYS A 127 6.81 -16.94 14.26
N TRP A 128 5.62 -16.65 13.73
CA TRP A 128 5.42 -15.66 12.68
C TRP A 128 5.74 -14.25 13.19
N ASP A 129 5.27 -13.87 14.38
CA ASP A 129 5.58 -12.57 14.96
C ASP A 129 7.08 -12.38 15.20
N ILE A 130 7.78 -13.40 15.73
CA ILE A 130 9.24 -13.38 15.87
C ILE A 130 9.92 -13.26 14.51
N HIS A 131 9.51 -14.09 13.54
CA HIS A 131 10.10 -14.07 12.20
C HIS A 131 9.98 -12.69 11.54
N LYS A 132 8.77 -12.11 11.57
CA LYS A 132 8.48 -10.78 11.04
C LYS A 132 9.34 -9.72 11.72
N LYS A 133 9.45 -9.73 13.06
CA LYS A 133 10.29 -8.79 13.80
C LYS A 133 11.75 -8.88 13.38
N ASN A 134 12.31 -10.09 13.34
CA ASN A 134 13.69 -10.32 12.92
C ASN A 134 13.93 -9.87 11.47
N LYS A 135 12.96 -10.05 10.57
CA LYS A 135 13.06 -9.58 9.18
C LYS A 135 12.98 -8.06 9.05
N ILE A 136 12.15 -7.40 9.86
CA ILE A 136 12.12 -5.92 9.92
C ILE A 136 13.45 -5.39 10.46
N GLU A 137 13.99 -5.99 11.52
CA GLU A 137 15.31 -5.62 12.07
C GLU A 137 16.41 -5.82 11.04
N GLY A 138 16.46 -6.97 10.35
CA GLY A 138 17.44 -7.21 9.28
C GLY A 138 17.30 -6.24 8.09
N LEU A 139 16.09 -5.81 7.74
CA LEU A 139 15.86 -4.75 6.76
C LEU A 139 16.47 -3.42 7.24
N ARG A 140 16.23 -3.04 8.49
CA ARG A 140 16.76 -1.80 9.08
C ARG A 140 18.29 -1.83 9.15
N GLU A 141 18.87 -2.96 9.53
CA GLU A 141 20.32 -3.16 9.53
C GLU A 141 20.91 -3.03 8.14
N TYR A 142 20.30 -3.63 7.11
CA TYR A 142 20.74 -3.47 5.72
C TYR A 142 20.76 -2.01 5.31
N PHE A 143 19.67 -1.27 5.56
CA PHE A 143 19.61 0.14 5.23
C PHE A 143 20.66 0.97 5.99
N THR A 144 20.80 0.73 7.28
CA THR A 144 21.71 1.52 8.13
C THR A 144 23.17 1.24 7.82
N ASN A 145 23.53 -0.02 7.63
CA ASN A 145 24.92 -0.46 7.53
C ASN A 145 25.43 -0.52 6.08
N GLU A 146 24.61 -0.97 5.13
CA GLU A 146 25.03 -1.17 3.73
C GLU A 146 24.73 0.04 2.85
N ILE A 147 23.64 0.76 3.11
CA ILE A 147 23.30 1.99 2.37
C ILE A 147 23.86 3.21 3.10
N GLY A 148 23.49 3.38 4.37
CA GLY A 148 23.90 4.53 5.18
C GLY A 148 23.21 5.85 4.79
N GLU A 149 23.26 6.82 5.70
CA GLU A 149 22.58 8.12 5.55
C GLU A 149 23.06 8.87 4.30
N THR A 150 24.37 8.92 4.04
CA THR A 150 24.94 9.67 2.91
C THR A 150 24.43 9.17 1.55
N ALA A 151 24.42 7.85 1.31
CA ALA A 151 23.93 7.31 0.05
C ALA A 151 22.41 7.52 -0.09
N TYR A 152 21.66 7.43 1.00
CA TYR A 152 20.22 7.72 1.01
C TYR A 152 19.94 9.18 0.62
N GLU A 153 20.66 10.13 1.21
CA GLU A 153 20.54 11.55 0.87
C GLU A 153 20.85 11.80 -0.61
N GLU A 154 21.91 11.18 -1.15
CA GLU A 154 22.23 11.26 -2.58
C GLU A 154 21.10 10.72 -3.46
N TYR A 155 20.49 9.60 -3.07
CA TYR A 155 19.34 9.02 -3.76
C TYR A 155 18.14 9.96 -3.73
N PHE A 156 17.84 10.57 -2.58
CA PHE A 156 16.77 11.54 -2.45
C PHE A 156 17.00 12.79 -3.32
N ARG A 157 18.21 13.36 -3.30
CA ARG A 157 18.57 14.52 -4.13
C ARG A 157 18.49 14.21 -5.61
N ARG A 158 19.03 13.06 -6.03
CA ARG A 158 18.92 12.61 -7.42
C ARG A 158 17.47 12.47 -7.84
N LEU A 159 16.64 11.89 -6.98
CA LEU A 159 15.22 11.73 -7.22
C LEU A 159 14.52 13.09 -7.38
N TRP A 160 14.85 14.10 -6.55
CA TRP A 160 14.35 15.46 -6.69
C TRP A 160 14.77 16.10 -8.01
N HIS A 161 16.08 16.09 -8.30
CA HIS A 161 16.62 16.72 -9.51
C HIS A 161 16.08 16.08 -10.79
N THR A 162 15.88 14.77 -10.82
CA THR A 162 15.28 14.08 -11.97
C THR A 162 13.88 14.60 -12.26
N GLY A 163 13.08 14.88 -11.22
CA GLY A 163 11.75 15.47 -11.37
C GLY A 163 11.81 16.90 -11.91
N ILE A 164 12.70 17.73 -11.36
CA ILE A 164 12.93 19.11 -11.85
C ILE A 164 13.38 19.11 -13.31
N ASP A 165 14.36 18.27 -13.67
CA ASP A 165 14.90 18.19 -15.03
C ASP A 165 13.83 17.76 -16.03
N TRP A 166 12.95 16.83 -15.65
CA TRP A 166 11.82 16.44 -16.49
C TRP A 166 10.80 17.56 -16.66
N ILE A 167 10.49 18.34 -15.62
CA ILE A 167 9.59 19.50 -15.77
C ILE A 167 10.26 20.56 -16.67
N LYS A 168 11.54 20.86 -16.41
CA LYS A 168 12.33 21.84 -17.16
C LYS A 168 12.42 21.48 -18.65
N SER A 169 12.52 20.19 -18.99
CA SER A 169 12.57 19.76 -20.39
C SER A 169 11.27 20.06 -21.15
N ASN A 170 10.14 20.21 -20.44
CA ASN A 170 8.81 20.49 -20.98
C ASN A 170 8.41 21.98 -20.93
N LEU A 171 9.10 22.81 -20.14
CA LEU A 171 8.85 24.25 -20.02
C LEU A 171 9.43 25.04 -21.21
N ALA A 172 8.72 26.08 -21.65
CA ALA A 172 9.24 27.04 -22.61
C ALA A 172 10.46 27.78 -22.06
N GLU A 173 11.34 28.33 -22.92
CA GLU A 173 12.57 29.02 -22.48
C GLU A 173 12.29 30.22 -21.56
N ILE A 174 11.17 30.90 -21.77
CA ILE A 174 10.70 32.02 -20.95
C ILE A 174 9.52 31.55 -20.10
N HIS A 175 9.74 31.34 -18.81
CA HIS A 175 8.72 31.02 -17.82
C HIS A 175 8.96 31.77 -16.50
N PRO A 176 7.93 32.02 -15.68
CA PRO A 176 8.07 32.75 -14.41
C PRO A 176 8.47 31.86 -13.22
N TYR A 177 8.46 30.54 -13.38
CA TYR A 177 8.60 29.59 -12.27
C TYR A 177 10.03 29.45 -11.74
N ILE A 178 10.14 29.31 -10.42
CA ILE A 178 11.35 28.90 -9.72
C ILE A 178 11.47 27.37 -9.80
N LEU A 179 12.67 26.88 -10.10
CA LEU A 179 12.97 25.46 -10.28
C LEU A 179 14.01 24.94 -9.26
N THR A 180 14.43 25.80 -8.34
CA THR A 180 15.54 25.53 -7.41
C THR A 180 15.13 25.90 -6.00
N ILE A 181 15.50 25.04 -5.05
CA ILE A 181 15.30 25.23 -3.61
C ILE A 181 16.52 24.64 -2.90
N ASP A 182 16.88 25.20 -1.74
CA ASP A 182 17.86 24.58 -0.85
C ASP A 182 17.21 23.36 -0.17
N LEU A 183 17.64 22.15 -0.58
CA LEU A 183 17.06 20.90 -0.08
C LEU A 183 17.37 20.64 1.40
N ASP A 184 18.41 21.27 1.95
CA ASP A 184 18.83 21.07 3.33
C ASP A 184 18.14 22.05 4.28
N LYS A 185 17.93 23.29 3.83
CA LYS A 185 17.41 24.36 4.68
C LYS A 185 15.96 24.71 4.40
N GLN A 186 15.59 24.84 3.12
CA GLN A 186 14.28 25.36 2.74
C GLN A 186 13.24 24.25 2.57
N LEU A 187 13.64 23.09 2.00
CA LEU A 187 12.71 21.98 1.77
C LEU A 187 12.04 21.46 3.06
N PRO A 188 12.73 21.28 4.21
CA PRO A 188 12.09 20.83 5.44
C PRO A 188 10.99 21.79 5.92
N ASP A 189 11.28 23.10 5.91
CA ASP A 189 10.35 24.15 6.34
C ASP A 189 9.12 24.22 5.42
N GLU A 190 9.33 24.16 4.10
CA GLU A 190 8.25 24.21 3.12
C GLU A 190 7.37 22.95 3.19
N ARG A 191 7.98 21.76 3.40
CA ARG A 191 7.23 20.52 3.65
C ARG A 191 6.37 20.64 4.89
N GLN A 192 6.88 21.20 5.98
CA GLN A 192 6.13 21.36 7.22
C GLN A 192 4.97 22.34 7.02
N SER A 193 5.22 23.50 6.41
CA SER A 193 4.20 24.50 6.05
C SER A 193 3.05 23.90 5.21
N LEU A 194 3.39 23.10 4.19
CA LEU A 194 2.40 22.44 3.34
C LEU A 194 1.60 21.36 4.09
N ARG A 195 2.19 20.65 5.06
CA ARG A 195 1.45 19.72 5.93
C ARG A 195 0.47 20.46 6.83
N ASP A 196 0.94 21.51 7.49
CA ASP A 196 0.17 22.24 8.49
C ASP A 196 -1.01 22.99 7.86
N SER A 197 -0.83 23.49 6.63
CA SER A 197 -1.91 24.10 5.85
C SER A 197 -2.89 23.09 5.24
N GLY A 198 -2.55 21.80 5.22
CA GLY A 198 -3.35 20.76 4.54
C GLY A 198 -3.48 20.99 3.03
N MET A 199 -2.52 21.71 2.43
CA MET A 199 -2.57 22.08 1.02
C MET A 199 -2.43 20.85 0.12
N THR A 200 -3.25 20.82 -0.93
CA THR A 200 -3.22 19.77 -1.96
C THR A 200 -2.80 20.35 -3.30
N ILE A 201 -2.37 19.48 -4.22
CA ILE A 201 -1.94 19.85 -5.58
C ILE A 201 -3.00 20.70 -6.30
N ASN A 202 -4.28 20.40 -6.10
CA ASN A 202 -5.38 21.10 -6.77
C ASN A 202 -5.58 22.55 -6.30
N GLN A 203 -5.00 22.90 -5.15
CA GLN A 203 -5.10 24.23 -4.54
C GLN A 203 -3.88 25.11 -4.87
N LEU A 204 -2.88 24.59 -5.59
CA LEU A 204 -1.71 25.36 -6.00
C LEU A 204 -2.10 26.47 -6.98
N GLU A 205 -1.56 27.66 -6.75
CA GLU A 205 -1.82 28.83 -7.59
C GLU A 205 -1.00 28.80 -8.89
N ARG A 206 -1.68 28.82 -10.04
CA ARG A 206 -1.04 28.67 -11.37
C ARG A 206 -0.04 29.77 -11.73
N ASN A 207 -0.21 30.95 -11.15
CA ASN A 207 0.61 32.13 -11.42
C ASN A 207 1.69 32.33 -10.35
N ASP A 208 1.71 31.49 -9.31
CA ASP A 208 2.76 31.52 -8.31
C ASP A 208 4.08 31.08 -8.94
N ARG A 209 5.16 31.79 -8.58
CA ARG A 209 6.51 31.43 -8.99
C ARG A 209 6.95 30.10 -8.37
N ASP A 210 6.44 29.77 -7.19
CA ASP A 210 6.81 28.55 -6.45
C ASP A 210 5.98 27.31 -6.84
N LEU A 211 5.01 27.46 -7.76
CA LEU A 211 4.11 26.40 -8.23
C LEU A 211 4.84 25.06 -8.48
N ILE A 212 5.94 25.08 -9.22
CA ILE A 212 6.66 23.86 -9.62
C ILE A 212 7.32 23.20 -8.40
N VAL A 213 7.98 24.00 -7.56
CA VAL A 213 8.64 23.51 -6.35
C VAL A 213 7.60 22.93 -5.39
N GLN A 214 6.55 23.68 -5.07
CA GLN A 214 5.48 23.22 -4.19
C GLN A 214 4.77 21.97 -4.73
N PHE A 215 4.52 21.91 -6.05
CA PHE A 215 3.99 20.72 -6.69
C PHE A 215 4.89 19.50 -6.46
N LEU A 216 6.20 19.64 -6.67
CA LEU A 216 7.14 18.55 -6.49
C LEU A 216 7.25 18.14 -5.02
N ILE A 217 7.24 19.10 -4.09
CA ILE A 217 7.20 18.84 -2.65
C ILE A 217 5.97 17.99 -2.33
N LEU A 218 4.78 18.42 -2.74
CA LEU A 218 3.52 17.70 -2.52
C LEU A 218 3.55 16.28 -3.11
N LYS A 219 4.12 16.12 -4.31
CA LYS A 219 4.33 14.81 -4.95
C LYS A 219 5.31 13.91 -4.20
N MET A 220 6.26 14.48 -3.46
CA MET A 220 7.28 13.74 -2.70
C MET A 220 6.97 13.67 -1.20
N MET A 221 5.79 14.08 -0.74
CA MET A 221 5.45 14.11 0.69
C MET A 221 5.47 12.74 1.37
N HIS A 222 5.19 11.68 0.63
CA HIS A 222 5.24 10.30 1.12
C HIS A 222 6.65 9.71 1.11
N ILE A 223 7.63 10.41 0.55
CA ILE A 223 9.03 10.03 0.50
C ILE A 223 9.75 10.73 1.65
N PRO A 224 10.32 9.97 2.61
CA PRO A 224 11.06 10.54 3.74
C PRO A 224 12.33 11.25 3.28
N GLN A 225 12.81 12.21 4.09
CA GLN A 225 14.01 12.98 3.75
C GLN A 225 15.28 12.36 4.32
N THR A 226 15.15 11.62 5.42
CA THR A 226 16.27 10.95 6.10
C THR A 226 16.11 9.43 6.03
N LEU A 227 17.22 8.70 6.14
CA LEU A 227 17.17 7.25 6.18
C LEU A 227 16.44 6.77 7.45
N THR A 228 16.64 7.48 8.56
CA THR A 228 15.95 7.17 9.83
C THR A 228 14.43 7.22 9.66
N GLU A 229 13.86 8.31 9.13
CA GLU A 229 12.41 8.40 8.86
C GLU A 229 11.93 7.31 7.90
N TYR A 230 12.76 6.96 6.91
CA TYR A 230 12.45 5.88 5.97
C TYR A 230 12.40 4.51 6.64
N THR A 231 13.40 4.16 7.43
CA THR A 231 13.49 2.86 8.11
C THR A 231 12.46 2.70 9.23
N ASP A 232 12.08 3.79 9.89
CA ASP A 232 10.99 3.82 10.86
C ASP A 232 9.63 3.62 10.21
N GLY A 233 9.44 4.13 8.98
CA GLY A 233 8.22 3.94 8.20
C GLY A 233 8.03 2.53 7.63
N ILE A 234 9.06 1.67 7.65
CA ILE A 234 8.96 0.29 7.16
C ILE A 234 8.12 -0.55 8.12
N SER A 235 7.09 -1.19 7.59
CA SER A 235 6.33 -2.20 8.32
C SER A 235 5.90 -3.35 7.44
N ILE A 236 5.84 -4.53 8.05
CA ILE A 236 5.26 -5.74 7.46
C ILE A 236 3.96 -5.98 8.20
N LEU A 237 2.84 -5.67 7.55
CA LEU A 237 1.52 -5.84 8.12
C LEU A 237 0.99 -7.23 7.79
N SER A 238 0.44 -7.87 8.80
CA SER A 238 -0.30 -9.13 8.68
C SER A 238 -1.76 -8.81 8.94
N MET A 239 -2.52 -8.61 7.88
CA MET A 239 -3.95 -8.34 8.01
C MET A 239 -4.70 -9.66 8.16
N PHE A 240 -5.38 -9.82 9.29
CA PHE A 240 -6.28 -10.93 9.49
C PHE A 240 -7.54 -10.71 8.64
N LYS A 241 -7.73 -11.54 7.62
CA LYS A 241 -8.95 -11.54 6.83
C LYS A 241 -9.99 -12.46 7.48
N THR A 242 -11.24 -12.05 7.42
CA THR A 242 -12.37 -12.87 7.85
C THR A 242 -12.93 -13.63 6.64
N ILE A 243 -13.59 -14.75 6.89
CA ILE A 243 -14.36 -15.49 5.90
C ILE A 243 -15.84 -15.14 6.04
N HIS A 244 -16.57 -15.02 4.93
CA HIS A 244 -18.01 -14.81 4.99
C HIS A 244 -18.71 -16.04 5.59
N LEU A 245 -19.58 -15.84 6.57
CA LEU A 245 -20.22 -16.93 7.33
C LEU A 245 -21.04 -17.88 6.43
N ASP A 246 -21.56 -17.41 5.30
CA ASP A 246 -22.26 -18.29 4.34
C ASP A 246 -21.41 -19.44 3.81
N TYR A 247 -20.09 -19.28 3.74
CA TYR A 247 -19.20 -20.39 3.34
C TYR A 247 -19.10 -21.47 4.42
N LEU A 248 -19.52 -21.16 5.65
CA LEU A 248 -19.40 -22.03 6.81
C LEU A 248 -20.70 -22.75 7.19
N LYS A 249 -21.84 -22.43 6.55
CA LYS A 249 -23.16 -22.95 6.96
C LYS A 249 -23.38 -24.44 6.67
N ASN A 250 -22.81 -24.95 5.58
CA ASN A 250 -23.04 -26.33 5.10
C ASN A 250 -21.82 -27.24 5.20
N ILE A 251 -20.82 -26.84 6.00
CA ILE A 251 -19.59 -27.61 6.18
C ILE A 251 -19.47 -28.03 7.64
N LYS A 252 -18.61 -29.02 7.89
CA LYS A 252 -18.23 -29.42 9.23
C LYS A 252 -16.71 -29.33 9.30
N ILE A 253 -16.20 -28.50 10.20
CA ILE A 253 -14.75 -28.36 10.40
C ILE A 253 -14.36 -29.21 11.60
N GLU A 254 -13.61 -30.29 11.36
CA GLU A 254 -13.05 -31.17 12.41
C GLU A 254 -11.54 -31.38 12.24
N SER A 255 -11.01 -31.12 11.04
CA SER A 255 -9.62 -31.37 10.66
C SER A 255 -9.04 -30.27 9.76
N ILE A 256 -7.73 -30.33 9.52
CA ILE A 256 -7.05 -29.40 8.60
C ILE A 256 -7.45 -29.72 7.15
N GLU A 257 -7.71 -30.98 6.83
CA GLU A 257 -8.18 -31.45 5.53
C GLU A 257 -9.52 -30.81 5.17
N ASP A 258 -10.43 -30.65 6.14
CA ASP A 258 -11.72 -29.97 5.94
C ASP A 258 -11.52 -28.49 5.58
N ILE A 259 -10.54 -27.83 6.20
CA ILE A 259 -10.18 -26.43 5.92
C ILE A 259 -9.58 -26.29 4.52
N GLU A 260 -8.75 -27.25 4.11
CA GLU A 260 -8.20 -27.26 2.76
C GLU A 260 -9.31 -27.43 1.70
N GLN A 261 -10.25 -28.34 1.94
CA GLN A 261 -11.42 -28.51 1.07
C GLN A 261 -12.28 -27.24 1.01
N LEU A 262 -12.52 -26.59 2.16
CA LEU A 262 -13.21 -25.32 2.24
C LEU A 262 -12.56 -24.28 1.32
N PHE A 263 -11.26 -24.02 1.46
CA PHE A 263 -10.60 -22.98 0.66
C PHE A 263 -10.52 -23.33 -0.84
N ARG A 264 -10.49 -24.62 -1.20
CA ARG A 264 -10.59 -25.06 -2.60
C ARG A 264 -12.00 -24.85 -3.18
N SER A 265 -13.04 -24.91 -2.35
CA SER A 265 -14.44 -24.73 -2.78
C SER A 265 -14.85 -23.28 -3.00
N ILE A 266 -14.12 -22.31 -2.44
CA ILE A 266 -14.43 -20.88 -2.56
C ILE A 266 -13.96 -20.35 -3.92
N PRO A 267 -14.87 -19.87 -4.79
CA PRO A 267 -14.51 -19.36 -6.11
C PRO A 267 -13.63 -18.11 -6.03
N GLN A 268 -12.74 -17.94 -7.02
CA GLN A 268 -11.68 -16.92 -7.05
C GLN A 268 -12.16 -15.46 -7.08
N ASN A 269 -13.46 -15.19 -7.26
CA ASN A 269 -13.99 -13.85 -7.51
C ASN A 269 -14.90 -13.28 -6.39
N ASN A 270 -15.15 -14.01 -5.29
CA ASN A 270 -16.24 -13.66 -4.34
C ASN A 270 -15.83 -13.66 -2.85
N LEU A 271 -14.74 -12.98 -2.47
CA LEU A 271 -14.51 -12.54 -1.07
C LEU A 271 -13.91 -11.13 -1.02
#